data_AF-A0A3S5AYK2-F1
#
_entry.id   AF-A0A3S5AYK2-F1
#
_cell.length_a   1.000
_cell.length_b   1.000
_cell.length_c   1.000
_cell.angle_alpha   90.00
_cell.angle_beta   90.00
_cell.angle_gamma   90.00
#
_symmetry.space_group_name_H-M   'P 1'
#
loop_
_entity.id
_entity.type
_entity.pdbx_description
1 polymer ?
#
loop_
_entity_poly.entity_id
_entity_poly.type
_entity_poly.pdbx_seq_one_letter_code
_entity_poly.pdbx_strand_id
1 'polypeptide(L)'
;MVKGFGSSVRVIHVAPYHEASYFPADIFDRNLDLMRSWEWVFASTPTFRLRLKDFLVSHANEVCDGLIVICERGEFKRLEIESSSEAGTEASLETWLASLSEALCKSPCQLDAWVHPLDQFIRASSAPLSNLQMAIIASLKAISAKF
;
A
#
# COMPACT_ATOMS: atom_id res chain seq x y z
N MET A 1 8.17 31.70 -44.93
CA MET A 1 8.83 32.07 -43.67
C MET A 1 7.77 32.56 -42.69
N VAL A 2 7.16 31.66 -41.89
CA VAL A 2 6.50 32.00 -40.61
C VAL A 2 6.59 30.78 -39.68
N LYS A 3 7.34 31.01 -38.59
CA LYS A 3 7.33 30.47 -37.22
C LYS A 3 7.30 28.95 -36.98
N GLY A 4 8.40 28.49 -36.39
CA GLY A 4 8.54 27.17 -35.79
C GLY A 4 7.57 26.95 -34.63
N PHE A 5 7.01 25.75 -34.61
CA PHE A 5 6.40 25.18 -33.43
C PHE A 5 7.49 24.50 -32.61
N GLY A 6 7.94 25.22 -31.58
CA GLY A 6 8.69 24.63 -30.48
C GLY A 6 7.76 23.80 -29.62
N SER A 7 7.73 22.50 -29.85
CA SER A 7 7.38 21.44 -28.90
C SER A 7 7.68 20.14 -29.62
N SER A 8 8.50 19.27 -29.03
CA SER A 8 8.95 18.02 -29.65
C SER A 8 7.76 17.14 -30.01
N VAL A 9 7.39 17.11 -31.29
CA VAL A 9 6.37 16.20 -31.81
C VAL A 9 6.88 14.77 -31.62
N ARG A 10 6.28 14.02 -30.69
CA ARG A 10 6.59 12.60 -30.47
C ARG A 10 5.77 11.78 -31.45
N VAL A 11 6.39 11.30 -32.51
CA VAL A 11 5.74 10.43 -33.50
C VAL A 11 5.81 8.98 -33.02
N ILE A 12 4.67 8.34 -32.78
CA ILE A 12 4.59 6.89 -32.56
C ILE A 12 4.68 6.22 -33.92
N HIS A 13 5.56 5.22 -34.06
CA HIS A 13 5.78 4.49 -35.32
C HIS A 13 4.45 3.94 -35.88
N VAL A 14 4.08 4.38 -37.08
CA VAL A 14 2.85 3.96 -37.78
C VAL A 14 3.20 2.82 -38.74
N ALA A 15 2.47 1.71 -38.66
CA ALA A 15 2.65 0.61 -39.61
C ALA A 15 2.33 1.06 -41.05
N PRO A 16 2.93 0.44 -42.08
CA PRO A 16 2.60 0.75 -43.46
C PRO A 16 1.09 0.60 -43.69
N TYR A 17 0.48 1.54 -44.43
CA TYR A 17 -0.97 1.60 -44.73
C TYR A 17 -1.88 2.03 -43.57
N HIS A 18 -1.37 2.62 -42.50
CA HIS A 18 -2.17 3.29 -41.48
C HIS A 18 -1.92 4.81 -41.48
N GLU A 19 -2.97 5.59 -41.27
CA GLU A 19 -2.85 7.05 -41.11
C GLU A 19 -2.32 7.39 -39.71
N ALA A 20 -1.41 8.35 -39.64
CA ALA A 20 -0.92 8.87 -38.37
C ALA A 20 -2.08 9.49 -37.59
N SER A 21 -2.51 8.80 -36.53
CA SER A 21 -3.51 9.32 -35.60
C SER A 21 -2.81 10.26 -34.62
N TYR A 22 -3.06 11.56 -34.76
CA TYR A 22 -2.58 12.56 -33.82
C TYR A 22 -3.41 12.51 -32.55
N PHE A 23 -2.83 11.96 -31.49
CA PHE A 23 -3.43 12.05 -30.17
C PHE A 23 -3.14 13.43 -29.57
N PRO A 24 -4.15 14.10 -28.98
CA PRO A 24 -3.91 15.30 -28.20
C PRO A 24 -2.86 15.04 -27.12
N ALA A 25 -1.86 15.93 -27.01
CA ALA A 25 -0.70 15.73 -26.14
C ALA A 25 -1.10 15.60 -24.66
N ASP A 26 -2.12 16.33 -24.24
CA ASP A 26 -2.72 16.27 -22.91
C ASP A 26 -3.33 14.89 -22.60
N ILE A 27 -3.98 14.26 -23.58
CA ILE A 27 -4.52 12.90 -23.43
C ILE A 27 -3.38 11.88 -23.35
N PHE A 28 -2.36 12.04 -24.18
CA PHE A 28 -1.19 11.18 -24.16
C PHE A 28 -0.46 11.25 -22.81
N ASP A 29 -0.15 12.46 -22.33
CA ASP A 29 0.56 12.66 -21.06
C ASP A 29 -0.26 12.12 -19.89
N ARG A 30 -1.57 12.37 -19.85
CA ARG A 30 -2.46 11.79 -18.83
C ARG A 30 -2.46 10.26 -18.85
N ASN A 31 -2.52 9.65 -20.04
CA ASN A 31 -2.49 8.19 -20.16
C ASN A 31 -1.13 7.63 -19.76
N LEU A 32 -0.04 8.33 -20.08
CA LEU A 32 1.31 7.96 -19.68
C LEU A 32 1.46 8.02 -18.16
N ASP A 33 0.92 9.06 -17.52
CA ASP A 33 0.90 9.22 -16.07
C ASP A 33 0.07 8.12 -15.40
N LEU A 34 -1.09 7.79 -15.95
CA LEU A 34 -1.89 6.65 -15.49
C LEU A 34 -1.11 5.34 -15.61
N MET A 35 -0.47 5.07 -16.75
CA MET A 35 0.30 3.84 -16.95
C MET A 35 1.51 3.71 -16.02
N ARG A 36 1.97 4.83 -15.45
CA ARG A 36 3.04 4.90 -14.46
C ARG A 36 2.54 4.90 -13.02
N SER A 37 1.23 5.03 -12.81
CA SER A 37 0.65 5.06 -11.48
C SER A 37 0.78 3.70 -10.80
N TRP A 38 0.93 3.71 -9.47
CA TRP A 38 1.06 2.48 -8.69
C TRP A 38 -0.15 1.57 -8.88
N GLU A 39 -1.34 2.18 -8.87
CA GLU A 39 -2.61 1.50 -9.07
C GLU A 39 -2.65 0.81 -10.42
N TRP A 40 -2.06 1.38 -11.47
CA TRP A 40 -2.00 0.73 -12.78
C TRP A 40 -1.00 -0.41 -12.82
N VAL A 41 0.22 -0.19 -12.32
CA VAL A 41 1.30 -1.17 -12.35
C VAL A 41 0.96 -2.41 -11.50
N PHE A 42 0.31 -2.21 -10.35
CA PHE A 42 0.02 -3.26 -9.38
C PHE A 42 -1.47 -3.62 -9.27
N ALA A 43 -2.34 -3.06 -10.12
CA ALA A 43 -3.77 -3.41 -10.19
C ALA A 43 -4.02 -4.91 -10.30
N SER A 44 -3.15 -5.62 -11.04
CA SER A 44 -3.24 -7.06 -11.28
C SER A 44 -2.41 -7.90 -10.31
N THR A 45 -1.76 -7.28 -9.31
CA THR A 45 -0.98 -8.03 -8.33
C THR A 45 -1.91 -8.94 -7.52
N PRO A 46 -1.64 -10.26 -7.50
CA PRO A 46 -2.47 -11.19 -6.75
C PRO A 46 -2.45 -10.83 -5.27
N THR A 47 -3.54 -11.16 -4.57
CA THR A 47 -3.60 -11.03 -3.12
C THR A 47 -2.44 -11.80 -2.48
N PHE A 48 -1.73 -11.15 -1.57
CA PHE A 48 -0.66 -11.77 -0.81
C PHE A 48 -0.80 -11.49 0.68
N ARG A 49 -0.17 -12.36 1.47
CA ARG A 49 -0.26 -12.38 2.92
C ARG A 49 1.14 -12.28 3.51
N LEU A 50 1.33 -11.38 4.46
CA LEU A 50 2.58 -11.24 5.21
C LEU A 50 2.31 -11.57 6.66
N ARG A 51 3.09 -12.46 7.25
CA ARG A 51 2.97 -12.76 8.69
C ARG A 51 3.76 -11.71 9.46
N LEU A 52 3.11 -11.09 10.44
CA LEU A 52 3.70 -9.98 11.19
C LEU A 52 4.96 -10.43 11.96
N LYS A 53 4.98 -11.69 12.40
CA LYS A 53 6.10 -12.29 13.12
C LYS A 53 7.44 -12.26 12.37
N ASP A 54 7.39 -12.30 11.04
CA ASP A 54 8.61 -12.31 10.20
C ASP A 54 9.31 -10.94 10.21
N PHE A 55 8.68 -9.92 10.81
CA PHE A 55 9.12 -8.53 10.83
C PHE A 55 9.24 -7.96 12.25
N LEU A 56 9.06 -8.80 13.28
CA LEU A 56 9.18 -8.38 14.67
C LEU A 56 10.64 -8.02 15.01
N VAL A 57 10.82 -6.86 15.63
CA VAL A 57 12.14 -6.35 16.07
C VAL A 57 12.56 -6.95 17.42
N SER A 58 11.64 -7.58 18.16
CA SER A 58 11.90 -8.31 19.40
C SER A 58 10.92 -9.48 19.54
N HIS A 59 11.18 -10.43 20.45
CA HIS A 59 10.29 -11.56 20.80
C HIS A 59 8.94 -11.10 21.39
N ALA A 60 8.18 -10.32 20.64
CA ALA A 60 6.90 -9.83 21.07
C ALA A 60 5.91 -10.98 20.93
N ASN A 61 5.38 -11.40 22.09
CA ASN A 61 4.12 -12.12 22.34
C ASN A 61 3.60 -13.06 21.24
N GLU A 62 3.23 -14.27 21.64
CA GLU A 62 2.54 -15.29 20.83
C GLU A 62 1.34 -14.74 20.01
N VAL A 63 0.70 -13.65 20.46
CA VAL A 63 -0.37 -12.95 19.72
C VAL A 63 0.10 -12.39 18.36
N CYS A 64 1.36 -11.93 18.26
CA CYS A 64 1.92 -11.48 16.99
C CYS A 64 2.21 -12.64 16.02
N ASP A 65 2.30 -13.88 16.52
CA ASP A 65 2.54 -15.05 15.67
C ASP A 65 1.34 -15.40 14.80
N GLY A 66 0.14 -15.04 15.26
CA GLY A 66 -1.11 -15.21 14.51
C GLY A 66 -1.49 -14.01 13.64
N LEU A 67 -0.80 -12.87 13.69
CA LEU A 67 -1.21 -11.69 12.92
C LEU A 67 -0.74 -11.74 11.47
N ILE A 68 -1.68 -11.58 10.55
CA ILE A 68 -1.47 -11.58 9.10
C ILE A 68 -1.88 -10.23 8.51
N VAL A 69 -0.99 -9.63 7.74
CA VAL A 69 -1.29 -8.49 6.88
C VAL A 69 -1.76 -9.01 5.53
N ILE A 70 -2.95 -8.59 5.10
CA ILE A 70 -3.47 -8.88 3.77
C ILE A 70 -3.27 -7.66 2.89
N CYS A 71 -2.67 -7.90 1.73
CA CYS A 71 -2.53 -6.92 0.68
C CYS A 71 -3.26 -7.39 -0.59
N GLU A 72 -3.95 -6.48 -1.27
CA GLU A 72 -4.70 -6.74 -2.49
C GLU A 72 -4.37 -5.64 -3.50
N ARG A 73 -4.08 -6.00 -4.77
CA ARG A 73 -3.77 -5.03 -5.84
C ARG A 73 -2.61 -4.07 -5.49
N GLY A 74 -1.62 -4.58 -4.77
CA GLY A 74 -0.47 -3.78 -4.31
C GLY A 74 -0.80 -2.78 -3.20
N GLU A 75 -1.93 -2.90 -2.52
CA GLU A 75 -2.36 -2.02 -1.42
C GLU A 75 -2.64 -2.83 -0.15
N PHE A 76 -2.44 -2.19 1.00
CA PHE A 76 -2.88 -2.72 2.28
C PHE A 76 -4.41 -2.84 2.30
N LYS A 77 -4.90 -4.02 2.70
CA LYS A 77 -6.34 -4.30 2.81
C LYS A 77 -6.81 -4.38 4.25
N ARG A 78 -6.21 -5.26 5.06
CA ARG A 78 -6.60 -5.48 6.46
C ARG A 78 -5.59 -6.33 7.23
N LEU A 79 -5.68 -6.27 8.56
CA LEU A 79 -5.10 -7.23 9.49
C LEU A 79 -6.09 -8.36 9.78
N GLU A 80 -5.58 -9.58 9.88
CA GLU A 80 -6.34 -10.78 10.28
C GLU A 80 -5.58 -11.55 11.35
N ILE A 81 -6.33 -12.25 12.20
CA ILE A 81 -5.79 -13.17 13.20
C ILE A 81 -5.98 -14.60 12.67
N GLU A 82 -4.88 -15.36 12.59
CA GLU A 82 -4.86 -16.76 12.17
C GLU A 82 -5.59 -17.60 13.24
N SER A 83 -6.69 -18.23 12.83
CA SER A 83 -7.76 -18.76 13.70
C SER A 83 -7.36 -19.93 14.61
N SER A 84 -6.11 -20.37 14.62
CA SER A 84 -5.62 -21.45 15.47
C SER A 84 -5.11 -20.98 16.84
N SER A 85 -5.07 -19.68 17.10
CA SER A 85 -4.83 -19.16 18.45
C SER A 85 -6.13 -19.23 19.26
N GLU A 86 -6.43 -20.40 19.83
CA GLU A 86 -7.52 -20.58 20.82
C GLU A 86 -7.27 -19.79 22.12
N ALA A 87 -6.14 -19.10 22.25
CA ALA A 87 -5.89 -18.15 23.32
C ALA A 87 -6.71 -16.89 23.07
N GLY A 88 -7.73 -16.66 23.91
CA GLY A 88 -8.71 -15.60 23.79
C GLY A 88 -8.11 -14.23 23.50
N THR A 89 -8.09 -13.88 22.22
CA THR A 89 -7.82 -12.51 21.79
C THR A 89 -8.91 -11.63 22.39
N GLU A 90 -8.53 -10.68 23.23
CA GLU A 90 -9.49 -9.75 23.82
C GLU A 90 -10.23 -8.99 22.70
N ALA A 91 -11.56 -8.90 22.78
CA ALA A 91 -12.38 -8.16 21.83
C ALA A 91 -11.93 -6.69 21.64
N SER A 92 -11.25 -6.13 22.65
CA SER A 92 -10.59 -4.82 22.62
C SER A 92 -9.50 -4.75 21.55
N LEU A 93 -8.68 -5.79 21.42
CA LEU A 93 -7.59 -5.86 20.44
C LEU A 93 -8.14 -6.03 19.03
N GLU A 94 -9.15 -6.87 18.83
CA GLU A 94 -9.80 -7.02 17.52
C GLU A 94 -10.41 -5.71 17.02
N THR A 95 -11.11 -4.99 17.90
CA THR A 95 -11.70 -3.68 17.57
C THR A 95 -10.61 -2.66 17.23
N TRP A 96 -9.50 -2.68 17.97
CA TRP A 96 -8.35 -1.82 17.70
C TRP A 96 -7.67 -2.16 16.36
N LEU A 97 -7.48 -3.45 16.06
CA LEU A 97 -6.91 -3.92 14.79
C LEU A 97 -7.79 -3.57 13.59
N ALA A 98 -9.11 -3.63 13.75
CA ALA A 98 -10.05 -3.18 12.73
C ALA A 98 -9.90 -1.68 12.45
N SER A 99 -9.80 -0.86 13.52
CA SER A 99 -9.57 0.59 13.40
C SER A 99 -8.22 0.91 12.74
N LEU A 100 -7.17 0.18 13.10
CA LEU A 100 -5.85 0.30 12.46
C LEU A 100 -5.90 -0.11 10.99
N SER A 101 -6.65 -1.17 10.66
CA SER A 101 -6.84 -1.63 9.28
C SER A 101 -7.56 -0.59 8.44
N GLU A 102 -8.56 0.09 9.01
CA GLU A 102 -9.25 1.19 8.35
C GLU A 102 -8.31 2.37 8.08
N ALA A 103 -7.47 2.74 9.06
CA ALA A 103 -6.50 3.81 8.91
C ALA A 103 -5.45 3.54 7.82
N LEU A 104 -5.11 2.27 7.58
CA LEU A 104 -4.16 1.85 6.56
C LEU A 104 -4.79 1.45 5.23
N CYS A 105 -6.11 1.34 5.16
CA CYS A 105 -6.81 0.85 3.98
C CYS A 105 -6.41 1.65 2.72
N LYS A 106 -6.07 0.94 1.64
CA LYS A 106 -5.58 1.51 0.37
C LYS A 106 -4.20 2.17 0.42
N SER A 107 -3.47 2.03 1.53
CA SER A 107 -2.07 2.49 1.56
C SER A 107 -1.25 1.60 0.61
N PRO A 108 -0.47 2.16 -0.33
CA PRO A 108 0.29 1.36 -1.28
C PRO A 108 1.36 0.55 -0.55
N CYS A 109 1.67 -0.66 -1.04
CA CYS A 109 2.76 -1.51 -0.56
C CYS A 109 4.09 -1.02 -1.14
N GLN A 110 4.43 0.23 -0.82
CA GLN A 110 5.62 0.94 -1.29
C GLN A 110 6.49 1.34 -0.10
N LEU A 111 7.79 1.54 -0.35
CA LEU A 111 8.75 2.02 0.63
C LEU A 111 8.20 3.19 1.45
N ASP A 112 8.13 2.98 2.76
CA ASP A 112 7.70 3.94 3.79
C ASP A 112 6.27 4.51 3.65
N ALA A 113 5.46 4.02 2.71
CA ALA A 113 4.11 4.52 2.47
C ALA A 113 3.18 4.41 3.68
N TRP A 114 3.42 3.46 4.59
CA TRP A 114 2.57 3.23 5.75
C TRP A 114 2.97 4.10 6.96
N VAL A 115 4.15 4.72 6.94
CA VAL A 115 4.70 5.46 8.09
C VAL A 115 3.79 6.62 8.49
N HIS A 116 3.36 7.42 7.52
CA HIS A 116 2.54 8.60 7.80
C HIS A 116 1.14 8.24 8.33
N PRO A 117 0.37 7.32 7.72
CA PRO A 117 -0.89 6.85 8.28
C PRO A 117 -0.74 6.26 9.70
N LEU A 118 0.33 5.49 9.95
CA LEU A 118 0.61 4.94 11.27
C LEU A 118 0.87 6.03 12.31
N ASP A 119 1.65 7.06 11.96
CA ASP A 119 1.91 8.18 12.85
C ASP A 119 0.65 9.01 13.12
N GLN A 120 -0.20 9.21 12.11
CA GLN A 120 -1.50 9.86 12.30
C GLN A 120 -2.39 9.03 13.24
N PHE A 121 -2.45 7.72 13.05
CA PHE A 121 -3.23 6.82 13.90
C PHE A 121 -2.77 6.87 15.36
N ILE A 122 -1.45 6.87 15.61
CA ILE A 122 -0.89 7.04 16.97
C ILE A 122 -1.33 8.37 17.58
N ARG A 123 -1.20 9.47 16.83
CA ARG A 123 -1.55 10.83 17.31
C ARG A 123 -3.05 11.00 17.58
N ALA A 124 -3.89 10.29 16.83
CA ALA A 124 -5.34 10.30 17.00
C ALA A 124 -5.80 9.44 18.20
N SER A 125 -4.93 8.59 18.74
CA SER A 125 -5.27 7.75 19.89
C SER A 125 -5.43 8.60 21.15
N SER A 126 -6.60 8.48 21.79
CA SER A 126 -6.93 9.20 23.02
C SER A 126 -6.29 8.59 24.27
N ALA A 127 -5.85 7.34 24.19
CA ALA A 127 -5.22 6.60 25.27
C ALA A 127 -3.80 6.17 24.87
N PRO A 128 -2.88 6.04 25.85
CA PRO A 128 -1.57 5.50 25.58
C PRO A 128 -1.69 4.05 25.07
N LEU A 129 -0.98 3.76 23.97
CA LEU A 129 -0.95 2.44 23.36
C LEU A 129 -0.22 1.45 24.26
N SER A 130 -0.72 0.21 24.32
CA SER A 130 -0.05 -0.87 25.04
C SER A 130 1.25 -1.27 24.33
N ASN A 131 2.14 -1.97 25.05
CA ASN A 131 3.39 -2.49 24.46
C ASN A 131 3.12 -3.39 23.25
N LEU A 132 2.04 -4.18 23.27
CA LEU A 132 1.63 -5.02 22.16
C LEU A 132 1.22 -4.18 20.94
N GLN A 133 0.38 -3.16 21.15
CA GLN A 133 -0.06 -2.25 20.08
C GLN A 133 1.13 -1.50 19.46
N MET A 134 2.06 -1.04 20.29
CA MET A 134 3.30 -0.40 19.83
C MET A 134 4.19 -1.36 19.04
N ALA A 135 4.30 -2.62 19.46
CA ALA A 135 5.04 -3.65 18.74
C ALA A 135 4.42 -3.94 17.36
N ILE A 136 3.09 -4.03 17.27
CA ILE A 136 2.37 -4.22 16.01
C ILE A 136 2.66 -3.05 15.05
N ILE A 137 2.57 -1.81 15.54
CA ILE A 137 2.88 -0.63 14.72
C ILE A 137 4.34 -0.62 14.25
N ALA A 138 5.28 -0.96 15.15
CA ALA A 138 6.69 -1.05 14.79
C ALA A 138 6.94 -2.09 13.69
N SER A 139 6.31 -3.26 13.76
CA SER A 139 6.39 -4.28 12.72
C SER A 139 5.80 -3.82 11.39
N LEU A 140 4.67 -3.12 11.41
CA LEU A 140 4.09 -2.55 10.19
C LEU A 140 5.00 -1.51 9.54
N LYS A 141 5.67 -0.67 10.33
CA LYS A 141 6.71 0.24 9.82
C LYS A 141 7.89 -0.54 9.22
N ALA A 142 8.33 -1.61 9.87
CA ALA A 142 9.42 -2.46 9.38
C ALA A 142 9.06 -3.20 8.08
N ILE A 143 7.80 -3.59 7.90
CA ILE A 143 7.29 -4.13 6.63
C ILE A 143 7.34 -3.04 5.56
N SER A 144 6.80 -1.85 5.86
CA SER A 144 6.77 -0.74 4.91
C SER A 144 8.16 -0.32 4.44
N ALA A 145 9.17 -0.42 5.31
CA ALA A 145 10.57 -0.10 4.98
C ALA A 145 11.25 -1.17 4.09
N LYS A 146 10.59 -2.29 3.79
CA LYS A 146 11.14 -3.42 3.01
C LYS A 146 10.48 -3.62 1.64
N PHE A 147 9.42 -2.88 1.33
CA PHE A 147 8.86 -2.85 -0.03
C PHE A 147 9.80 -2.08 -0.97
#